data_AF-A0A221SXK0-F1
#
_entry.id   AF-A0A221SXK0-F1
#
_cell.length_a   1.000
_cell.length_b   1.000
_cell.length_c   1.000
_cell.angle_alpha   90.00
_cell.angle_beta   90.00
_cell.angle_gamma   90.00
#
_symmetry.space_group_name_H-M   'P 1'
#
loop_
_entity.id
_entity.type
_entity.pdbx_description
1 polymer ?
#
loop_
_entity_poly.entity_id
_entity_poly.type
_entity_poly.pdbx_seq_one_letter_code
_entity_poly.pdbx_strand_id
1 'polypeptide(L)' 'MGRGVGRALWAHMVAALRARDLRAVTLDAGPHALPFYTRMGARQIGEAVSEVDPARRLPRMRFDLT' A
#
# COMPACT_ATOMS: atom_id res chain seq x y z
N MET A 1 8.56 15.17 7.60
CA MET A 1 7.19 15.66 7.28
C MET A 1 6.17 14.68 7.84
N GLY A 2 5.14 15.18 8.54
CA GLY A 2 4.13 14.37 9.25
C GLY A 2 2.75 15.07 9.27
N ARG A 3 2.44 15.82 8.22
CA ARG A 3 1.26 16.72 8.15
C ARG A 3 -0.06 16.01 7.84
N GLY A 4 -0.11 14.68 7.94
CA GLY A 4 -1.32 13.89 7.66
C GLY A 4 -1.69 13.72 6.18
N VAL A 5 -1.02 14.39 5.23
CA VAL A 5 -1.36 14.35 3.80
C VAL A 5 -1.41 12.92 3.24
N GLY A 6 -0.40 12.09 3.51
CA GLY A 6 -0.39 10.70 3.04
C GLY A 6 -1.57 9.87 3.58
N ARG A 7 -1.95 10.09 4.85
CA ARG A 7 -3.13 9.44 5.46
C ARG A 7 -4.43 9.93 4.82
N ALA A 8 -4.54 11.21 4.50
CA ALA A 8 -5.71 11.78 3.83
C ALA A 8 -5.88 11.21 2.41
N LEU A 9 -4.79 11.14 1.63
CA LEU A 9 -4.79 10.53 0.30
C LEU A 9 -5.15 9.05 0.35
N TRP A 10 -4.60 8.30 1.32
CA TRP A 10 -4.95 6.90 1.53
C TRP A 10 -6.43 6.71 1.84
N ALA A 11 -6.98 7.51 2.78
CA ALA A 11 -8.39 7.44 3.15
C ALA A 11 -9.31 7.75 1.97
N HIS A 12 -8.96 8.77 1.17
CA HIS A 12 -9.70 9.11 -0.05
C HIS A 12 -9.70 7.96 -1.06
N MET A 13 -8.53 7.36 -1.33
CA MET A 13 -8.42 6.19 -2.21
C MET A 13 -9.29 5.03 -1.70
N VAL A 14 -9.19 4.66 -0.41
CA VAL A 14 -9.99 3.57 0.18
C VAL A 14 -11.49 3.82 0.02
N ALA A 15 -11.96 5.05 0.27
CA ALA A 15 -13.35 5.41 0.08
C ALA A 15 -13.80 5.24 -1.38
N ALA A 16 -12.98 5.70 -2.34
CA ALA A 16 -13.27 5.57 -3.76
C ALA A 16 -13.30 4.11 -4.25
N LEU A 17 -12.49 3.23 -3.67
CA LEU A 17 -12.46 1.80 -4.03
C LEU A 17 -13.61 1.03 -3.39
N ARG A 18 -13.98 1.37 -2.14
CA ARG A 18 -15.18 0.82 -1.47
C ARG A 18 -16.46 1.18 -2.22
N ALA A 19 -16.57 2.41 -2.72
CA ALA A 19 -17.70 2.83 -3.56
C ALA A 19 -17.81 2.08 -4.90
N ARG A 20 -16.78 1.31 -5.27
CA ARG A 20 -16.72 0.48 -6.49
C ARG A 20 -16.78 -1.02 -6.17
N ASP A 21 -17.17 -1.40 -4.95
CA ASP A 21 -17.27 -2.79 -4.48
C ASP A 21 -15.99 -3.61 -4.61
N LEU A 22 -14.82 -2.94 -4.64
CA LEU A 22 -13.53 -3.62 -4.65
C LEU A 22 -13.24 -4.22 -3.27
N ARG A 23 -12.56 -5.37 -3.28
CA ARG A 23 -12.32 -6.17 -2.06
C ARG A 23 -10.96 -5.94 -1.43
N ALA A 24 -9.98 -5.49 -2.21
CA ALA A 24 -8.64 -5.22 -1.72
C ALA A 24 -7.81 -4.34 -2.65
N VAL A 25 -6.69 -3.87 -2.11
CA VAL A 25 -5.61 -3.18 -2.81
C VAL A 25 -4.33 -3.95 -2.62
N THR A 26 -3.55 -4.10 -3.69
CA THR A 26 -2.17 -4.59 -3.63
C THR A 26 -1.20 -3.50 -4.06
N LEU A 27 -0.04 -3.43 -3.41
CA LEU A 27 1.00 -2.45 -3.70
C LEU A 27 2.38 -3.02 -3.35
N ASP A 28 3.42 -2.53 -4.02
CA ASP A 28 4.80 -2.90 -3.73
C ASP A 28 5.47 -1.76 -2.95
N ALA A 29 5.95 -2.04 -1.74
CA ALA A 29 6.41 -1.01 -0.81
C ALA A 29 7.93 -0.93 -0.75
N GLY A 30 8.50 0.26 -0.98
CA GLY A 30 9.89 0.54 -0.65
C GLY A 30 10.15 0.54 0.87
N PRO A 31 11.41 0.44 1.32
CA PRO A 31 11.77 0.32 2.74
C PRO A 31 11.27 1.47 3.60
N HIS A 32 11.26 2.70 3.06
CA HIS A 32 10.74 3.87 3.77
C HIS A 32 9.20 3.97 3.78
N ALA A 33 8.52 3.31 2.83
CA ALA A 33 7.07 3.33 2.70
C ALA A 33 6.39 2.16 3.43
N LEU A 34 7.10 1.05 3.62
CA LEU A 34 6.58 -0.13 4.31
C LEU A 34 5.96 0.21 5.68
N PRO A 35 6.64 0.96 6.59
CA PRO A 35 6.03 1.31 7.88
C PRO A 35 4.78 2.18 7.76
N PHE A 36 4.64 2.96 6.68
CA PHE A 36 3.43 3.73 6.43
C PHE A 36 2.26 2.80 6.08
N TYR A 37 2.43 1.90 5.12
CA TYR A 37 1.37 0.99 4.70
C TYR A 37 0.99 -0.03 5.77
N THR A 38 1.96 -0.52 6.55
CA THR A 38 1.68 -1.36 7.72
C THR A 38 0.78 -0.63 8.72
N ARG A 39 1.06 0.64 9.00
CA ARG A 39 0.21 1.47 9.90
C ARG A 39 -1.19 1.71 9.33
N MET A 40 -1.33 1.71 8.00
CA MET A 40 -2.64 1.81 7.34
C MET A 40 -3.43 0.48 7.37
N GLY A 41 -2.84 -0.60 7.89
CA GLY A 41 -3.47 -1.92 7.99
C GLY A 41 -3.16 -2.86 6.83
N ALA A 42 -2.24 -2.49 5.93
CA ALA A 42 -1.78 -3.42 4.90
C ALA A 42 -0.84 -4.48 5.52
N ARG A 43 -0.94 -5.71 5.03
CA ARG A 43 -0.05 -6.82 5.41
C ARG A 43 0.81 -7.26 4.24
N GLN A 44 2.01 -7.75 4.52
CA GLN A 44 2.83 -8.35 3.47
C GLN A 44 2.25 -9.70 3.05
N ILE A 45 2.15 -9.92 1.74
CA ILE A 45 1.66 -11.15 1.11
C ILE A 45 2.71 -11.81 0.20
N GLY A 46 3.91 -11.23 0.11
CA GLY A 46 5.02 -11.78 -0.67
C GLY A 46 6.06 -10.71 -1.01
N GLU A 47 6.75 -10.93 -2.13
CA GLU A 47 7.73 -10.02 -2.70
C GLU A 47 7.50 -9.85 -4.21
N ALA A 48 7.96 -8.72 -4.74
CA ALA A 48 7.91 -8.39 -6.15
C ALA A 48 9.28 -7.90 -6.63
N VAL A 49 9.59 -8.13 -7.91
CA VAL A 49 10.75 -7.52 -8.57
C VAL A 49 10.48 -6.02 -8.70
N SER A 50 11.44 -5.16 -8.35
CA SER A 50 11.28 -3.73 -8.54
C SER A 50 11.23 -3.40 -10.03
N GLU A 51 10.29 -2.55 -10.42
CA GLU A 51 10.17 -2.05 -11.80
C GLU A 51 11.35 -1.18 -12.23
N VAL A 52 12.11 -0.63 -11.27
CA VAL A 52 13.28 0.24 -11.53
C VAL A 52 14.59 -0.55 -11.53
N ASP A 53 14.69 -1.56 -10.67
CA ASP A 53 15.90 -2.38 -10.50
C ASP A 53 15.52 -3.88 -10.40
N PRO A 54 15.75 -4.67 -11.46
CA PRO A 54 15.41 -6.09 -11.48
C PRO A 54 16.12 -6.94 -10.43
N ALA A 55 17.27 -6.49 -9.89
CA ALA A 55 17.98 -7.18 -8.81
C ALA A 55 17.31 -6.92 -7.45
N ARG A 56 16.50 -5.87 -7.34
CA ARG A 56 15.83 -5.48 -6.11
C ARG A 56 14.50 -6.21 -5.94
N ARG A 57 14.24 -6.63 -4.70
CA ARG A 57 12.94 -7.16 -4.25
C ARG A 57 12.25 -6.15 -3.35
N LEU A 58 10.93 -6.01 -3.51
CA LEU A 58 10.08 -5.13 -2.72
C LEU A 58 8.99 -5.97 -2.04
N PRO A 59 8.68 -5.72 -0.76
CA PRO A 59 7.50 -6.26 -0.11
C PRO A 59 6.23 -6.00 -0.92
N ARG A 60 5.55 -7.07 -1.31
CA ARG A 60 4.21 -6.99 -1.89
C ARG A 60 3.20 -7.00 -0.76
N MET A 61 2.42 -5.94 -0.67
CA MET A 61 1.48 -5.66 0.41
C MET A 61 0.05 -5.79 -0.07
N ARG A 62 -0.86 -6.15 0.84
CA ARG A 62 -2.31 -6.20 0.63
C ARG A 62 -3.06 -5.49 1.75
N PHE A 63 -4.02 -4.66 1.38
CA PHE A 63 -5.03 -4.09 2.27
C PHE A 63 -6.41 -4.60 1.87
N ASP A 64 -7.16 -5.21 2.78
CA ASP A 64 -8.54 -5.61 2.53
C ASP A 64 -9.48 -4.42 2.75
N LEU A 65 -10.43 -4.23 1.83
CA LEU A 65 -11.40 -3.13 1.85
C LEU A 65 -12.71 -3.49 2.56
N THR A 66 -12.81 -4.71 3.08
CA THR A 66 -13.94 -5.23 3.85
C THR A 66 -14.24 -4.42 5.11
#